data_AF-A0A1G2ERH9-F1
#
_entry.id   AF-A0A1G2ERH9-F1
#
_cell.length_a   1.000
_cell.length_b   1.000
_cell.length_c   1.000
_cell.angle_alpha   90.00
_cell.angle_beta   90.00
_cell.angle_gamma   90.00
#
_symmetry.space_group_name_H-M   'P 1'
#
loop_
_entity.id
_entity.type
_entity.pdbx_description
1 polymer ?
#
loop_
_entity_poly.entity_id
_entity_poly.type
_entity_poly.pdbx_seq_one_letter_code
_entity_poly.pdbx_strand_id
1 'polypeptide(L)'
;MNYIKLNIKVQKAFGNLYRKKLALIAVQDLEGNILVGSKPNFYPEGISRLLGGGVKNGEDKKRGALRELEEELGVIATINELVP
;
A
#
# COMPACT_ATOMS: atom_id res chain seq x y z
N MET A 1 6.72 19.67 -17.07
CA MET A 1 7.30 18.71 -16.12
C MET A 1 8.47 18.03 -16.80
N ASN A 2 9.68 18.17 -16.27
CA ASN A 2 10.86 17.44 -16.78
C ASN A 2 10.85 16.02 -16.22
N TYR A 3 10.94 15.04 -17.10
CA TYR A 3 11.09 13.64 -16.71
C TYR A 3 12.52 13.18 -17.01
N ILE A 4 13.07 12.38 -16.11
CA ILE A 4 14.34 11.69 -16.32
C ILE A 4 14.03 10.23 -16.66
N LYS A 5 14.62 9.72 -17.73
CA LYS A 5 14.48 8.32 -18.14
C LYS A 5 15.59 7.50 -17.48
N LEU A 6 15.23 6.61 -16.57
CA LEU A 6 16.16 5.71 -15.89
C LEU A 6 16.09 4.32 -16.53
N ASN A 7 17.24 3.79 -16.95
CA ASN A 7 17.37 2.39 -17.36
C ASN A 7 17.86 1.57 -16.16
N ILE A 8 16.95 0.84 -15.52
CA ILE A 8 17.27 -0.01 -14.37
C ILE A 8 17.20 -1.49 -14.77
N LYS A 9 18.17 -2.29 -14.33
CA LYS A 9 18.13 -3.75 -14.42
C LYS A 9 17.69 -4.31 -13.07
N VAL A 10 16.46 -4.81 -12.99
CA VAL A 10 15.95 -5.44 -11.77
C VAL A 10 16.61 -6.81 -11.62
N GLN A 11 17.50 -6.96 -10.63
CA GLN A 11 18.24 -8.20 -10.39
C GLN A 11 17.40 -9.24 -9.62
N LYS A 12 16.43 -8.79 -8.82
CA LYS A 12 15.45 -9.64 -8.15
C LYS A 12 14.13 -8.87 -8.09
N ALA A 13 13.10 -9.38 -8.74
CA ALA A 13 11.77 -8.79 -8.65
C ALA A 13 11.25 -8.97 -7.23
N PHE A 14 10.91 -7.86 -6.55
CA PHE A 14 9.96 -7.95 -5.44
C PHE A 14 8.64 -8.45 -6.03
N GLY A 15 7.85 -9.26 -5.29
CA GLY A 15 6.59 -9.86 -5.79
C GLY A 15 5.55 -8.86 -6.33
N ASN A 16 5.83 -7.57 -6.18
CA ASN A 16 5.02 -6.43 -6.59
C ASN A 16 5.43 -5.90 -7.98
N LEU A 17 6.51 -6.38 -8.59
CA LEU A 17 7.07 -5.83 -9.85
C LEU A 17 6.03 -5.82 -10.98
N TYR A 18 5.11 -6.79 -10.97
CA TYR A 18 4.04 -6.89 -11.96
C TYR A 18 2.73 -6.20 -11.52
N ARG A 19 2.65 -5.69 -10.28
CA ARG A 19 1.51 -4.90 -9.81
C ARG A 19 1.62 -3.49 -10.42
N LYS A 20 0.80 -3.23 -11.44
CA LYS A 20 0.79 -1.96 -12.17
C LYS A 20 0.25 -0.79 -11.35
N LYS A 21 -0.51 -1.07 -10.29
CA LYS A 21 -1.18 -0.06 -9.45
C LYS A 21 -1.16 -0.52 -7.99
N LEU A 22 -0.95 0.44 -7.10
CA LEU A 22 -0.93 0.25 -5.65
C LEU A 22 -1.86 1.28 -5.00
N ALA A 23 -2.43 0.91 -3.86
CA ALA A 23 -3.11 1.81 -2.94
C ALA A 23 -2.55 1.58 -1.55
N LEU A 24 -2.01 2.63 -0.94
CA LEU A 24 -1.43 2.62 0.40
C LEU A 24 -2.14 3.67 1.24
N ILE A 25 -2.51 3.32 2.46
CA ILE A 25 -3.18 4.22 3.41
C ILE A 25 -2.47 4.22 4.76
N ALA A 26 -2.51 5.37 5.42
CA ALA A 26 -2.17 5.48 6.83
C ALA A 26 -3.44 5.28 7.65
N VAL A 27 -3.38 4.43 8.67
CA VAL A 27 -4.45 4.29 9.65
C VAL A 27 -4.00 4.99 10.92
N GLN A 28 -4.83 5.90 11.41
CA GLN A 28 -4.56 6.67 12.61
C GLN A 28 -5.42 6.15 13.76
N ASP A 29 -4.83 5.94 14.94
CA ASP A 29 -5.59 5.65 16.15
C ASP A 29 -6.16 6.93 16.78
N LEU A 30 -6.88 6.79 17.90
CA LEU A 30 -7.51 7.92 18.60
C LEU A 30 -6.51 8.92 19.21
N GLU A 31 -5.25 8.51 19.40
CA GLU A 31 -4.18 9.33 19.96
C GLU A 31 -3.36 10.03 18.87
N GLY A 32 -3.66 9.74 17.60
CA GLY A 32 -2.97 10.31 16.45
C GLY A 32 -1.79 9.47 15.96
N ASN A 33 -1.52 8.30 16.54
CA ASN A 33 -0.42 7.44 16.10
C ASN A 33 -0.77 6.78 14.77
N ILE A 34 0.24 6.62 13.91
CA ILE A 34 0.08 5.96 12.61
C ILE A 34 0.48 4.50 12.73
N LEU A 35 -0.45 3.62 12.38
CA LEU A 35 -0.17 2.21 12.26
C LEU A 35 0.65 1.95 10.99
N VAL A 36 1.79 1.29 11.17
CA VAL A 36 2.65 0.83 10.09
C VAL A 36 2.76 -0.70 10.13
N GLY A 37 2.67 -1.32 8.96
CA GLY A 37 2.76 -2.77 8.80
C GLY A 37 4.21 -3.22 8.72
N SER A 38 4.55 -4.27 9.46
CA SER A 38 5.73 -5.09 9.17
C SER A 38 5.33 -6.20 8.18
N LYS A 39 6.27 -6.64 7.34
CA LYS A 39 6.07 -7.83 6.50
C LYS A 39 7.27 -8.74 6.68
N PRO A 40 7.21 -9.65 7.67
CA PRO A 40 8.31 -10.56 7.97
C PRO A 40 8.77 -11.30 6.72
N ASN A 41 10.08 -11.44 6.56
CA ASN A 41 10.72 -12.11 5.41
C ASN A 41 10.48 -11.46 4.04
N PHE A 42 9.86 -10.26 3.99
CA PHE A 42 9.66 -9.53 2.74
C PHE A 42 10.52 -8.27 2.68
N TYR A 43 10.50 -7.45 3.73
CA TYR A 43 11.37 -6.28 3.84
C TYR A 43 12.58 -6.58 4.75
N PRO A 44 13.73 -5.92 4.52
CA PRO A 44 14.82 -5.88 5.48
C PRO A 44 14.36 -5.43 6.87
N GLU A 45 15.12 -5.82 7.89
CA GLU A 45 14.90 -5.36 9.26
C GLU A 45 14.89 -3.83 9.35
N GLY A 46 13.99 -3.27 10.16
CA GLY A 46 13.80 -1.83 10.33
C GLY A 46 12.99 -1.15 9.22
N ILE A 47 12.57 -1.87 8.17
CA ILE A 47 11.72 -1.31 7.11
C ILE A 47 10.25 -1.71 7.33
N SER A 48 9.41 -0.69 7.50
CA SER A 48 7.96 -0.81 7.60
C SER A 48 7.28 -0.23 6.36
N ARG A 49 6.00 -0.54 6.20
CA ARG A 49 5.16 0.00 5.12
C ARG A 49 3.85 0.55 5.66
N LEU A 50 3.23 1.41 4.87
CA LEU A 50 1.82 1.72 5.02
C LEU A 50 0.96 0.49 4.67
N LEU A 51 -0.25 0.47 5.19
CA LEU A 51 -1.23 -0.58 4.91
C LEU A 51 -1.73 -0.49 3.48
N GLY A 52 -2.12 -1.62 2.93
CA GLY A 52 -2.64 -1.71 1.58
C GLY A 52 -1.77 -2.51 0.63
N GLY A 53 -2.10 -2.46 -0.65
CA GLY A 53 -1.52 -3.39 -1.60
C GLY A 53 -1.88 -3.12 -3.04
N GLY A 54 -2.08 -4.20 -3.77
CA GLY A 54 -2.22 -4.18 -5.22
C GLY A 54 -3.63 -3.84 -5.61
N VAL A 55 -3.81 -2.86 -6.48
CA VAL A 55 -5.13 -2.57 -7.06
C VAL A 55 -5.34 -3.49 -8.26
N LYS A 56 -6.45 -4.23 -8.26
CA LYS A 56 -6.83 -5.17 -9.33
C LYS A 56 -7.10 -4.41 -10.63
N ASN A 57 -7.04 -5.10 -11.76
CA ASN A 57 -7.36 -4.48 -13.05
C ASN A 57 -8.83 -4.04 -13.07
N GLY A 58 -9.06 -2.75 -13.38
CA GLY A 58 -10.40 -2.15 -13.37
C GLY A 58 -10.93 -1.75 -12.00
N GLU A 59 -10.22 -2.06 -10.92
CA GLU A 59 -10.61 -1.68 -9.55
C GLU A 59 -10.33 -0.19 -9.30
N ASP A 60 -11.28 0.48 -8.64
CA ASP A 60 -11.08 1.85 -8.14
C ASP A 60 -10.05 1.86 -7.01
N LYS A 61 -9.17 2.85 -6.98
CA LYS A 61 -8.05 2.89 -6.01
C LYS A 61 -8.54 2.99 -4.57
N LYS A 62 -9.60 3.76 -4.30
CA LYS A 62 -10.15 3.90 -2.95
C LYS A 62 -10.81 2.61 -2.51
N ARG A 63 -11.57 1.96 -3.39
CA ARG A 63 -12.12 0.63 -3.13
C ARG A 63 -11.04 -0.42 -2.89
N GLY A 64 -9.96 -0.40 -3.67
CA GLY A 64 -8.81 -1.28 -3.48
C GLY A 64 -8.13 -1.07 -2.11
N ALA A 65 -8.01 0.18 -1.66
CA ALA A 65 -7.50 0.49 -0.33
C ALA A 65 -8.40 -0.07 0.79
N LEU A 66 -9.71 0.14 0.70
CA LEU A 66 -10.67 -0.37 1.69
C LEU A 66 -10.70 -1.90 1.74
N ARG A 67 -10.63 -2.56 0.58
CA ARG A 67 -10.50 -4.02 0.51
C ARG A 67 -9.24 -4.52 1.22
N GLU A 68 -8.09 -3.91 0.93
CA GLU A 68 -6.83 -4.34 1.57
C GLU A 68 -6.83 -4.00 3.08
N LEU A 69 -7.48 -2.92 3.50
CA LEU A 69 -7.68 -2.61 4.92
C LEU A 69 -8.47 -3.71 5.64
N GLU A 70 -9.56 -4.18 5.03
CA GLU A 70 -10.36 -5.29 5.54
C GLU A 70 -9.54 -6.61 5.53
N GLU A 71 -8.81 -6.91 4.47
CA GLU A 71 -7.98 -8.12 4.36
C GLU A 71 -6.82 -8.14 5.38
N GLU A 72 -6.18 -6.99 5.64
CA GLU A 72 -5.00 -6.89 6.51
C GLU A 72 -5.35 -6.69 8.00
N LEU A 73 -6.43 -5.98 8.32
CA LEU A 73 -6.81 -5.65 9.70
C LEU A 73 -8.21 -6.14 10.11
N GLY A 74 -9.04 -6.63 9.19
CA GLY A 74 -10.44 -6.95 9.48
C GLY A 74 -11.32 -5.71 9.72
N VAL A 75 -10.85 -4.51 9.35
CA VAL A 75 -11.57 -3.25 9.56
C VAL A 75 -12.36 -2.88 8.31
N ILE A 76 -13.66 -2.66 8.48
CA ILE A 76 -14.56 -2.18 7.43
C ILE A 76 -14.72 -0.67 7.58
N ALA A 77 -14.42 0.06 6.52
CA ALA A 77 -14.57 1.51 6.43
C ALA A 77 -15.22 1.91 5.10
N THR A 78 -15.68 3.15 5.03
CA THR A 78 -16.33 3.75 3.87
C THR A 78 -15.40 4.72 3.14
N ILE A 79 -15.73 5.05 1.89
CA ILE A 79 -14.96 6.00 1.09
C ILE A 79 -14.85 7.38 1.75
N ASN A 80 -15.83 7.77 2.57
CA ASN A 80 -15.86 9.07 3.26
C ASN A 80 -14.87 9.16 4.42
N GLU A 81 -14.42 8.02 4.95
CA GLU A 81 -13.41 7.94 6.00
C GLU A 81 -11.98 8.01 5.44
N LEU A 82 -11.83 7.91 4.12
CA LEU A 82 -10.55 8.15 3.44
C LEU A 82 -10.35 9.65 3.21
N VAL A 83 -9.57 10.27 4.10
CA VAL A 83 -9.22 11.69 4.06
C VAL A 83 -7.78 11.94 3.56
N PRO A 84 -7.48 13.09 2.93
CA PRO A 84 -6.12 13.48 2.53
C PRO A 84 -5.17 13.76 3.71
#